data_AF-A0A970VIX7-F1
#
_entry.id   AF-A0A970VIX7-F1
#
_cell.length_a   1.000
_cell.length_b   1.000
_cell.length_c   1.000
_cell.angle_alpha   90.00
_cell.angle_beta   90.00
_cell.angle_gamma   90.00
#
_symmetry.space_group_name_H-M   'P 1'
#
loop_
_entity.id
_entity.type
_entity.pdbx_description
1 polymer ?
#
loop_
_entity_poly.entity_id
_entity_poly.type
_entity_poly.pdbx_seq_one_letter_code
_entity_poly.pdbx_strand_id
1 'polypeptide(L)'
;MARNTDYQINYITNRIIIGKKFAKAAGILNSPEYKILKQLRADYPECAIELKEIAKKAKKLSYANLTYDAMRTYITVVAGEKSPALRNFETVIDISKGQSGKYAYVKKWFLYEYPNYKDAMAAMANSSRQQPNLAIVK
;
A
#
# COMPACT_ATOMS: atom_id res chain seq x y z
N MET A 1 21.56 1.74 -11.58
CA MET A 1 21.61 1.56 -10.12
C MET A 1 20.98 2.77 -9.46
N ALA A 2 19.95 2.60 -8.64
CA ALA A 2 19.38 3.74 -7.90
C ALA A 2 20.40 4.18 -6.84
N ARG A 3 20.87 5.43 -6.90
CA ARG A 3 21.69 6.00 -5.82
C ARG A 3 20.79 6.08 -4.58
N ASN A 4 21.02 5.21 -3.60
CA ASN A 4 20.40 5.33 -2.28
C ASN A 4 21.06 6.51 -1.58
N THR A 5 20.57 7.72 -1.83
CA THR A 5 21.02 8.92 -1.14
C THR A 5 20.34 8.98 0.22
N ASP A 6 21.09 8.64 1.26
CA ASP A 6 20.62 8.67 2.65
C ASP A 6 20.31 10.10 3.15
N TYR A 7 20.91 11.10 2.50
CA TYR A 7 20.63 12.52 2.67
C TYR A 7 20.81 13.30 1.34
N GLN A 8 20.17 14.47 1.25
CA GLN A 8 20.26 15.37 0.10
C GLN A 8 20.22 16.83 0.59
N ILE A 9 21.09 17.68 0.06
CA ILE A 9 21.10 19.12 0.35
C ILE A 9 20.38 19.83 -0.78
N ASN A 10 19.40 20.69 -0.44
CA ASN A 10 18.72 21.57 -1.36
C ASN A 10 19.14 23.01 -1.08
N TYR A 11 20.01 23.55 -1.94
CA TYR A 11 20.55 24.90 -1.84
C TYR A 11 19.54 25.99 -2.21
N ILE A 12 18.46 25.66 -2.93
CA ILE A 12 17.43 26.64 -3.32
C ILE A 12 16.51 26.93 -2.12
N THR A 13 16.19 25.90 -1.35
CA THR A 13 15.29 26.00 -0.19
C THR A 13 16.03 26.03 1.15
N ASN A 14 17.37 25.98 1.14
CA ASN A 14 18.24 25.85 2.33
C ASN A 14 17.78 24.74 3.28
N ARG A 15 17.55 23.55 2.72
CA ARG A 15 17.06 22.38 3.46
C ARG A 15 17.92 21.16 3.25
N ILE A 16 18.14 20.42 4.31
CA ILE A 16 18.81 19.12 4.30
C ILE A 16 17.74 18.06 4.48
N ILE A 17 17.46 17.30 3.42
CA ILE A 17 16.46 16.25 3.40
C ILE A 17 17.14 14.93 3.75
N ILE A 18 16.76 14.32 4.87
CA ILE A 18 17.32 13.04 5.34
C ILE A 18 16.29 11.91 5.24
N GLY A 19 16.75 10.70 4.94
CA GLY A 19 15.91 9.50 4.94
C GLY A 19 15.57 9.03 6.37
N LYS A 20 14.44 8.31 6.54
CA LYS A 20 14.04 7.76 7.85
C LYS A 20 15.06 6.81 8.46
N LYS A 21 15.74 6.00 7.64
CA LYS A 21 16.80 5.08 8.09
C LYS A 21 18.00 5.86 8.64
N PHE A 22 18.44 6.86 7.89
CA PHE A 22 19.52 7.75 8.30
C PHE A 22 19.19 8.50 9.59
N ALA A 23 17.99 9.08 9.69
CA ALA A 23 17.55 9.77 10.91
C ALA A 23 17.56 8.84 12.14
N LYS A 24 17.13 7.58 11.98
CA LYS A 24 17.15 6.59 13.07
C LYS A 24 18.59 6.23 13.48
N ALA A 25 19.48 6.03 12.51
CA ALA A 25 20.88 5.72 12.79
C ALA A 25 21.63 6.92 13.40
N ALA A 26 21.33 8.14 12.96
CA ALA A 26 21.89 9.38 13.50
C ALA A 26 21.40 9.69 14.94
N GLY A 27 20.31 9.09 15.38
CA GLY A 27 19.87 9.16 16.78
C GLY A 27 20.75 8.36 17.76
N ILE A 28 21.62 7.48 17.25
CA ILE A 28 22.56 6.70 18.06
C ILE A 28 23.84 7.51 18.23
N LEU A 29 24.21 7.79 19.48
CA LEU A 29 25.43 8.53 19.77
C LEU A 29 26.67 7.81 19.20
N ASN A 30 27.55 8.58 18.54
CA ASN A 30 28.78 8.11 17.88
C ASN A 30 28.60 7.22 16.65
N SER A 31 27.38 7.03 16.13
CA SER A 31 27.16 6.37 14.85
C SER A 31 27.83 7.15 13.70
N PRO A 32 28.20 6.48 12.59
CA PRO A 32 28.74 7.18 11.44
C PRO A 32 27.75 8.23 10.90
N GLU A 33 26.45 7.94 10.93
CA GLU A 33 25.39 8.86 10.50
C GLU A 33 25.26 10.06 11.42
N TYR A 34 25.46 9.89 12.74
CA TYR A 34 25.48 10.99 13.70
C TYR A 34 26.64 11.96 13.42
N LYS A 35 27.84 11.44 13.11
CA LYS A 35 29.00 12.26 12.76
C LYS A 35 28.74 13.06 11.48
N ILE A 36 28.16 12.42 10.46
CA ILE A 36 27.77 13.09 9.21
C ILE A 36 26.74 14.18 9.48
N LEU A 37 25.70 13.90 10.27
CA LEU A 37 24.68 14.90 10.60
C LEU A 37 25.27 16.09 11.36
N LYS A 38 26.23 15.84 12.26
CA LYS A 38 26.96 16.88 12.98
C LYS A 38 27.79 17.77 12.04
N GLN A 39 28.47 17.18 11.06
CA GLN A 39 29.20 17.92 10.02
C GLN A 39 28.26 18.77 9.18
N LEU A 40 27.18 18.18 8.67
CA LEU A 40 26.18 18.91 7.88
C LEU A 40 25.59 20.11 8.63
N ARG A 41 25.40 20.00 9.95
CA ARG A 41 24.91 21.10 10.78
C ARG A 41 25.98 22.17 11.07
N ALA A 42 27.26 21.80 11.04
CA ALA A 42 28.37 22.74 11.19
C ALA A 42 28.62 23.53 9.89
N ASP A 43 28.56 22.85 8.74
CA ASP A 43 28.77 23.46 7.43
C ASP A 43 27.59 24.35 7.00
N TYR A 44 26.37 23.97 7.42
CA TYR A 44 25.13 24.66 7.06
C TYR A 44 24.28 25.01 8.29
N PRO A 45 24.74 25.97 9.13
CA PRO A 45 24.04 26.32 10.37
C PRO A 45 22.65 26.91 10.13
N GLU A 46 22.46 27.61 9.01
CA GLU A 46 21.20 28.25 8.61
C GLU A 46 20.19 27.29 7.96
N CYS A 47 20.59 26.06 7.64
CA CYS A 47 19.74 25.11 6.92
C CYS A 47 18.86 24.28 7.87
N ALA A 48 17.57 24.15 7.52
CA ALA A 48 16.65 23.28 8.25
C ALA A 48 16.81 21.81 7.84
N ILE A 49 16.85 20.90 8.82
CA ILE A 49 16.92 19.45 8.57
C ILE A 49 15.49 18.89 8.57
N GLU A 50 15.09 18.29 7.44
CA GLU A 50 13.75 17.77 7.23
C GLU A 50 13.79 16.28 6.84
N LEU A 51 12.76 15.54 7.24
CA LEU A 51 12.61 14.14 6.81
C LEU A 51 12.05 14.07 5.40
N LYS A 52 12.62 13.18 4.58
CA LYS A 52 12.09 12.87 3.26
C LYS A 52 10.66 12.36 3.36
N GLU A 53 9.71 13.18 2.92
CA GLU A 53 8.33 12.75 2.78
C GLU A 53 8.17 11.88 1.55
N ILE A 54 7.76 10.63 1.75
CA ILE A 54 7.43 9.73 0.66
C ILE A 54 5.94 9.93 0.38
N ALA A 55 5.61 10.54 -0.75
CA ALA A 55 4.23 10.62 -1.21
C ALA A 55 3.62 9.22 -1.24
N LYS A 56 2.70 8.94 -0.32
CA LYS A 56 1.93 7.71 -0.34
C LYS A 56 1.07 7.76 -1.60
N LYS A 57 1.25 6.81 -2.52
CA LYS A 57 0.33 6.66 -3.66
C LYS A 57 -1.04 6.25 -3.12
N ALA A 58 -1.88 7.23 -2.78
CA ALA A 58 -3.24 7.02 -2.27
C ALA A 58 -4.13 6.22 -3.24
N LYS A 59 -3.72 6.10 -4.51
CA LYS A 59 -4.45 5.39 -5.57
C LYS A 59 -4.13 3.89 -5.70
N LYS A 60 -3.25 3.31 -4.86
CA LYS A 60 -3.24 1.84 -4.76
C LYS A 60 -4.41 1.46 -3.85
N LEU A 61 -5.56 1.17 -4.47
CA LEU A 61 -6.50 0.21 -3.92
C LEU A 61 -5.73 -1.10 -3.78
N SER A 62 -5.00 -1.23 -2.69
CA SER A 62 -4.49 -2.51 -2.25
C SER A 62 -5.71 -3.41 -2.20
N TYR A 63 -5.70 -4.51 -2.95
CA TYR A 63 -6.68 -5.59 -2.80
C TYR A 63 -6.50 -6.27 -1.44
N ALA A 64 -6.35 -5.50 -0.37
CA ALA A 64 -5.85 -5.91 0.94
C ALA A 64 -6.69 -7.06 1.51
N ASN A 65 -7.92 -7.24 1.01
CA ASN A 65 -8.87 -8.24 1.46
C ASN A 65 -9.42 -9.13 0.33
N LEU A 66 -8.76 -9.24 -0.85
CA LEU A 66 -9.20 -10.19 -1.88
C LEU A 66 -8.74 -11.62 -1.53
N THR A 67 -9.30 -12.20 -0.47
CA THR A 67 -9.07 -13.60 -0.09
C THR A 67 -9.92 -14.52 -0.96
N TYR A 68 -9.70 -15.84 -0.88
CA TYR A 68 -10.59 -16.81 -1.54
C TYR A 68 -12.04 -16.69 -1.06
N ASP A 69 -12.23 -16.42 0.22
CA ASP A 69 -13.54 -16.20 0.82
C ASP A 69 -14.23 -14.98 0.20
N ALA A 70 -13.52 -13.85 0.11
CA ALA A 70 -14.04 -12.64 -0.52
C ALA A 70 -14.37 -12.84 -2.02
N MET A 71 -13.58 -13.62 -2.76
CA MET A 71 -13.90 -14.01 -4.14
C MET A 71 -15.19 -14.85 -4.18
N ARG A 72 -15.31 -15.85 -3.29
CA ARG A 72 -16.48 -16.73 -3.22
C ARG A 72 -17.75 -15.93 -2.91
N THR A 73 -17.72 -15.08 -1.88
CA THR A 73 -18.85 -14.20 -1.53
C THR A 73 -19.27 -13.32 -2.70
N TYR A 74 -18.31 -12.72 -3.41
CA TYR A 74 -18.61 -11.89 -4.57
C TYR A 74 -19.32 -12.68 -5.68
N ILE A 75 -18.82 -13.88 -6.01
CA ILE A 75 -19.45 -14.74 -7.01
C ILE A 75 -20.85 -15.16 -6.57
N THR A 76 -21.04 -15.49 -5.29
CA THR A 76 -22.36 -15.82 -4.73
C THR A 76 -23.34 -14.65 -4.86
N VAL A 77 -22.89 -13.41 -4.59
CA VAL A 77 -23.75 -12.22 -4.68
C VAL A 77 -24.11 -11.89 -6.13
N VAL A 78 -23.16 -12.02 -7.07
CA VAL A 78 -23.37 -11.66 -8.48
C VAL A 78 -24.11 -12.74 -9.26
N ALA A 79 -23.75 -14.00 -9.09
CA ALA A 79 -24.25 -15.12 -9.89
C ALA A 79 -25.25 -16.01 -9.13
N GLY A 80 -25.31 -15.92 -7.80
CA GLY A 80 -26.14 -16.78 -6.94
C GLY A 80 -25.42 -18.04 -6.45
N GLU A 81 -25.88 -18.58 -5.32
CA GLU A 81 -25.24 -19.68 -4.57
C GLU A 81 -25.21 -21.03 -5.31
N LYS A 82 -26.13 -21.27 -6.25
CA LYS A 82 -26.21 -22.51 -7.05
C LYS A 82 -25.71 -22.34 -8.49
N SER A 83 -24.98 -21.26 -8.75
CA SER A 83 -24.55 -20.93 -10.11
C SER A 83 -23.38 -21.80 -10.60
N PRO A 84 -23.26 -22.02 -11.92
CA PRO A 84 -22.08 -22.68 -12.50
C PRO A 84 -20.78 -21.89 -12.23
N ALA A 85 -20.88 -20.58 -11.95
CA ALA A 85 -19.73 -19.72 -11.66
C ALA A 85 -18.99 -20.14 -10.38
N LEU A 86 -19.70 -20.56 -9.32
CA LEU A 86 -19.07 -21.07 -8.10
C LEU A 86 -18.37 -22.40 -8.34
N ARG A 87 -18.98 -23.30 -9.13
CA ARG A 87 -18.33 -24.57 -9.52
C ARG A 87 -17.04 -24.33 -10.31
N ASN A 88 -17.04 -23.36 -11.21
CA ASN A 88 -15.84 -22.99 -11.97
C ASN A 88 -14.74 -22.46 -11.04
N PHE A 89 -15.10 -21.65 -10.03
CA PHE A 89 -14.16 -21.13 -9.05
C PHE A 89 -13.49 -22.25 -8.23
N GLU A 90 -14.26 -23.21 -7.70
CA GLU A 90 -13.70 -24.36 -6.98
C GLU A 90 -12.77 -25.19 -7.87
N THR A 91 -13.17 -25.41 -9.12
CA THR A 91 -12.34 -26.12 -10.11
C THR A 91 -11.00 -25.42 -10.33
N VAL A 92 -11.01 -24.10 -10.44
CA VAL A 92 -9.79 -23.28 -10.61
C VAL A 92 -8.91 -23.33 -9.36
N ILE A 93 -9.48 -23.36 -8.16
CA ILE A 93 -8.74 -23.59 -6.92
C ILE A 93 -8.07 -24.97 -6.94
N ASP A 94 -8.81 -26.01 -7.32
CA ASP A 94 -8.29 -27.38 -7.37
C ASP A 94 -7.14 -27.54 -8.36
N ILE A 95 -7.28 -26.99 -9.57
CA ILE A 95 -6.20 -26.96 -10.58
C ILE A 95 -4.98 -26.22 -10.03
N SER A 96 -5.18 -25.12 -9.30
CA SER A 96 -4.08 -24.34 -8.74
C SER A 96 -3.29 -25.10 -7.67
N LYS A 97 -3.85 -26.14 -7.03
CA LYS A 97 -3.17 -26.87 -5.93
C LYS A 97 -1.85 -27.50 -6.35
N GLY A 98 -1.69 -27.85 -7.63
CA GLY A 98 -0.46 -28.41 -8.19
C GLY A 98 0.60 -27.40 -8.59
N GLN A 99 0.33 -26.09 -8.51
CA GLN A 99 1.24 -25.04 -8.99
C GLN A 99 1.89 -24.25 -7.85
N SER A 100 3.10 -23.75 -8.08
CA SER A 100 3.69 -22.71 -7.22
C SER A 100 2.94 -21.39 -7.44
N GLY A 101 2.58 -20.70 -6.36
CA GLY A 101 1.80 -19.45 -6.47
C GLY A 101 0.30 -19.65 -6.71
N LYS A 102 -0.31 -20.71 -6.16
CA LYS A 102 -1.74 -21.05 -6.18
C LYS A 102 -2.68 -19.83 -6.17
N TYR A 103 -2.52 -18.98 -5.16
CA TYR A 103 -3.34 -17.79 -4.98
C TYR A 103 -3.15 -16.75 -6.09
N ALA A 104 -1.94 -16.57 -6.60
CA ALA A 104 -1.69 -15.63 -7.69
C ALA A 104 -2.40 -16.08 -8.99
N TYR A 105 -2.43 -17.39 -9.25
CA TYR A 105 -3.16 -17.97 -10.37
C TYR A 105 -4.67 -17.73 -10.27
N VAL A 106 -5.28 -18.13 -9.14
CA VAL A 106 -6.72 -17.96 -8.92
C VAL A 106 -7.11 -16.49 -8.94
N LYS A 107 -6.31 -15.61 -8.33
CA LYS A 107 -6.52 -14.17 -8.37
C LYS A 107 -6.48 -13.61 -9.79
N LYS A 108 -5.56 -14.08 -10.62
CA LYS A 108 -5.46 -13.64 -12.02
C LYS A 108 -6.68 -14.08 -12.81
N TRP A 109 -7.15 -15.31 -12.63
CA TRP A 109 -8.38 -15.82 -13.23
C TRP A 109 -9.60 -15.00 -12.78
N PHE A 110 -9.75 -14.75 -11.47
CA PHE A 110 -10.88 -13.99 -10.93
C PHE A 110 -10.94 -12.56 -11.49
N LEU A 111 -9.80 -11.87 -11.58
CA LEU A 111 -9.75 -10.51 -12.13
C LEU A 111 -9.98 -10.47 -13.65
N TYR A 112 -9.79 -11.58 -14.35
CA TYR A 112 -10.09 -11.72 -15.77
C TYR A 112 -11.59 -11.97 -16.00
N GLU A 113 -12.18 -12.88 -15.22
CA GLU A 113 -13.61 -13.22 -15.30
C GLU A 113 -14.52 -12.08 -14.81
N TYR A 114 -14.07 -11.35 -13.78
CA TYR A 114 -14.81 -10.24 -13.18
C TYR A 114 -14.04 -8.92 -13.28
N PRO A 115 -13.91 -8.34 -14.50
CA PRO A 115 -13.17 -7.08 -14.69
C PRO A 115 -13.78 -5.92 -13.89
N ASN A 116 -15.11 -5.95 -13.72
CA ASN A 116 -15.89 -4.94 -13.00
C ASN A 116 -15.73 -5.04 -11.46
N TYR A 117 -15.01 -6.04 -10.94
CA TYR A 117 -14.77 -6.19 -9.50
C TYR A 117 -14.11 -4.93 -8.91
N LYS A 118 -13.20 -4.28 -9.65
CA LYS A 118 -12.52 -3.08 -9.17
C LYS A 118 -13.48 -1.91 -8.98
N ASP A 119 -14.39 -1.71 -9.92
CA ASP A 119 -15.37 -0.63 -9.88
C ASP A 119 -16.43 -0.90 -8.82
N ALA A 120 -16.89 -2.16 -8.69
CA ALA A 120 -17.79 -2.58 -7.62
C ALA A 120 -17.17 -2.38 -6.22
N MET A 121 -15.90 -2.72 -6.04
CA MET A 121 -15.22 -2.52 -4.77
C MET A 121 -14.97 -1.02 -4.49
N ALA A 122 -14.60 -0.24 -5.51
CA ALA A 122 -14.46 1.21 -5.39
C ALA A 122 -15.78 1.89 -5.00
N ALA A 123 -16.90 1.46 -5.58
CA ALA A 123 -18.23 1.93 -5.22
C ALA A 123 -18.56 1.59 -3.76
N MET A 124 -18.36 0.34 -3.33
CA MET A 124 -18.67 -0.09 -1.97
C MET A 124 -17.76 0.55 -0.91
N ALA A 125 -16.49 0.78 -1.22
CA ALA A 125 -15.56 1.51 -0.36
C ALA A 125 -15.92 3.00 -0.21
N ASN A 126 -16.59 3.60 -1.19
CA ASN A 126 -17.11 4.96 -1.11
C ASN A 126 -18.43 5.02 -0.31
N SER A 127 -19.27 3.99 -0.36
CA SER A 127 -20.50 3.90 0.44
C SER A 127 -20.24 3.79 1.94
N SER A 128 -19.15 3.11 2.35
CA SER A 128 -18.73 3.03 3.77
C SER A 128 -18.22 4.36 4.35
N ARG A 129 -17.96 5.38 3.50
CA ARG A 129 -17.61 6.74 3.94
C ARG A 129 -18.83 7.64 4.11
N GLN A 130 -20.02 7.21 3.69
CA GLN A 130 -21.29 7.92 3.83
C GLN A 130 -22.20 7.26 4.89
N GLN A 131 -21.67 6.97 6.07
CA GLN A 131 -22.52 7.02 7.26
C GLN A 131 -22.42 8.43 7.83
N PRO A 132 -23.36 9.35 7.53
CA PRO A 132 -23.46 10.56 8.32
C PRO A 132 -23.77 10.14 9.75
N ASN A 133 -22.90 10.52 10.70
CA ASN A 133 -23.21 10.52 12.12
C ASN A 133 -24.46 11.37 12.33
N LEU A 134 -25.64 10.74 12.36
CA LEU A 134 -26.88 11.38 12.77
C LEU A 134 -27.30 10.82 14.12
N ALA A 135 -26.68 11.32 15.18
CA ALA A 135 -27.07 11.21 16.59
C ALA A 135 -26.09 12.10 17.38
N ILE A 136 -26.42 13.08 18.23
CA ILE A 136 -27.63 13.48 18.92
C ILE A 136 -27.48 14.98 19.26
N VAL A 137 -28.46 15.81 18.90
CA VAL A 137 -28.67 17.12 19.53
C VAL A 137 -29.31 16.87 20.89
N LYS A 138 -28.68 17.35 21.96
CA LYS A 138 -29.31 17.52 23.28
C LYS A 138 -29.49 19.01 23.52
#